data_AF-A0AA39WVU4-F1
#
_entry.id   AF-A0AA39WVU4-F1
#
_cell.length_a   1.000
_cell.length_b   1.000
_cell.length_c   1.000
_cell.angle_alpha   90.00
_cell.angle_beta   90.00
_cell.angle_gamma   90.00
#
_symmetry.space_group_name_H-M   'P 1'
#
loop_
_entity.id
_entity.type
_entity.pdbx_description
1 polymer ?
#
loop_
_entity_poly.entity_id
_entity_poly.type
_entity_poly.pdbx_seq_one_letter_code
_entity_poly.pdbx_strand_id
1 'polypeptide(L)'
;KLKMLEFDEVCGINEELLRKMVESAPELEVFGLVWNPTGDAYNWSGEGTAADVWKALGLRRETLREVRVDILREEELEVGKLGWWSLEGFRKLEVLKVGELALEVLREAWRERGRVEGRV
;
A
#
# COMPACT_ATOMS: atom_id res chain seq x y z
N LYS A 1 -17.12 -13.37 8.61
CA LYS A 1 -16.52 -12.94 7.32
C LYS A 1 -15.19 -12.27 7.62
N LEU A 2 -14.21 -12.38 6.72
CA LEU A 2 -12.88 -11.79 6.92
C LEU A 2 -12.98 -10.26 6.86
N LYS A 3 -12.53 -9.58 7.91
CA LYS A 3 -12.55 -8.12 8.04
C LYS A 3 -11.16 -7.48 8.08
N MET A 4 -10.14 -8.29 8.38
CA MET A 4 -8.76 -7.85 8.53
C MET A 4 -7.86 -8.79 7.76
N LEU A 5 -6.94 -8.22 6.99
CA LEU A 5 -5.85 -8.92 6.33
C LEU A 5 -4.57 -8.16 6.68
N GLU A 6 -3.68 -8.79 7.44
CA GLU A 6 -2.46 -8.17 7.92
C GLU A 6 -1.28 -9.08 7.61
N PHE A 7 -0.25 -8.47 7.05
CA PHE A 7 1.06 -9.07 6.82
C PHE A 7 2.05 -8.31 7.71
N ASP A 8 2.24 -8.84 8.92
CA ASP A 8 3.04 -8.25 10.00
C ASP A 8 4.54 -8.57 9.88
N GLU A 9 4.89 -9.50 8.99
CA GLU A 9 6.26 -9.83 8.63
C GLU A 9 6.44 -9.78 7.10
N VAL A 10 7.70 -9.90 6.67
CA VAL A 10 8.07 -10.00 5.25
C VAL A 10 7.36 -11.19 4.62
N CYS A 11 6.33 -10.92 3.80
CA CYS A 11 5.50 -11.95 3.19
C CYS A 11 5.64 -11.98 1.66
N GLY A 12 5.86 -13.17 1.09
CA GLY A 12 5.80 -13.45 -0.35
C GLY A 12 4.39 -13.37 -0.93
N ILE A 13 3.88 -12.18 -1.23
CA ILE A 13 2.61 -11.95 -1.90
C ILE A 13 2.78 -11.12 -3.17
N ASN A 14 2.18 -11.56 -4.29
CA ASN A 14 2.15 -10.78 -5.54
C ASN A 14 0.74 -10.17 -5.76
N GLU A 15 0.61 -9.32 -6.79
CA GLU A 15 -0.66 -8.65 -7.11
C GLU A 15 -1.82 -9.63 -7.30
N GLU A 16 -1.60 -10.73 -8.04
CA GLU A 16 -2.65 -11.70 -8.36
C GLU A 16 -3.17 -12.40 -7.09
N LEU A 17 -2.25 -12.82 -6.22
CA LEU A 17 -2.59 -13.49 -4.97
C LEU A 17 -3.32 -12.53 -4.03
N LEU A 18 -2.83 -11.30 -3.87
CA LEU A 18 -3.49 -10.28 -3.07
C LEU A 18 -4.90 -9.99 -3.61
N ARG A 19 -5.05 -9.88 -4.93
CA ARG A 19 -6.35 -9.67 -5.56
C ARG A 19 -7.34 -10.79 -5.23
N LYS A 20 -6.94 -12.06 -5.36
CA LYS A 20 -7.80 -13.21 -5.01
C LYS A 20 -8.21 -13.22 -3.54
N MET A 21 -7.29 -12.87 -2.64
CA MET A 21 -7.58 -12.75 -1.20
C MET A 21 -8.61 -11.63 -0.95
N VAL A 22 -8.39 -10.46 -1.55
CA VAL A 22 -9.29 -9.31 -1.43
C VAL A 22 -10.67 -9.61 -2.03
N GLU A 23 -10.74 -10.26 -3.20
CA GLU A 23 -11.99 -10.71 -3.84
C GLU A 23 -12.81 -11.62 -2.92
N SER A 24 -12.13 -12.52 -2.20
CA SER A 24 -12.75 -13.43 -1.23
C SER A 24 -13.17 -12.75 0.08
N ALA A 25 -12.77 -11.50 0.30
CA ALA A 25 -13.04 -10.70 1.49
C ALA A 25 -13.87 -9.44 1.17
N PRO A 26 -15.18 -9.57 0.84
CA PRO A 26 -16.03 -8.42 0.47
C PRO A 26 -16.31 -7.43 1.60
N GLU A 27 -16.05 -7.82 2.85
CA GLU A 27 -16.22 -6.98 4.04
C GLU A 27 -14.88 -6.58 4.66
N LEU A 28 -13.81 -6.55 3.86
CA LEU A 28 -12.49 -6.14 4.34
C LEU A 28 -12.53 -4.67 4.78
N GLU A 29 -12.19 -4.43 6.05
CA GLU A 29 -12.17 -3.11 6.69
C GLU A 29 -10.73 -2.67 7.03
N VAL A 30 -9.83 -3.61 7.28
CA VAL A 30 -8.45 -3.33 7.72
C VAL A 30 -7.46 -4.07 6.83
N PHE A 31 -6.45 -3.35 6.34
CA PHE A 31 -5.32 -3.92 5.62
C PHE A 31 -3.99 -3.47 6.25
N GLY A 32 -3.08 -4.40 6.51
CA GLY A 32 -1.73 -4.12 6.98
C GLY A 32 -0.68 -4.82 6.13
N LEU A 33 0.40 -4.10 5.82
CA LEU A 33 1.50 -4.62 5.01
C LEU A 33 2.84 -4.08 5.51
N VAL A 34 3.71 -5.00 5.90
CA VAL A 34 5.14 -4.73 6.05
C VAL A 34 5.82 -4.97 4.71
N TRP A 35 6.25 -3.89 4.07
CA TRP A 35 6.80 -3.88 2.72
C TRP A 35 8.30 -4.17 2.73
N ASN A 36 8.71 -5.15 1.92
CA ASN A 36 10.11 -5.50 1.64
C ASN A 36 10.28 -5.83 0.14
N PRO A 37 10.57 -4.84 -0.71
CA PRO A 37 10.67 -4.99 -2.15
C PRO A 37 11.95 -5.69 -2.59
N THR A 38 13.02 -5.70 -1.78
CA THR A 38 14.26 -6.44 -2.11
C THR A 38 14.21 -7.90 -1.68
N GLY A 39 13.47 -8.23 -0.62
CA GLY A 39 13.43 -9.57 -0.06
C GLY A 39 12.26 -10.39 -0.57
N ASP A 40 12.19 -10.71 -1.87
CA ASP A 40 11.27 -11.66 -2.52
C ASP A 40 9.75 -11.53 -2.21
N ALA A 41 9.37 -10.59 -1.34
CA ALA A 41 8.09 -10.54 -0.68
C ALA A 41 7.01 -9.99 -1.60
N TYR A 42 7.34 -8.97 -2.40
CA TYR A 42 6.45 -8.51 -3.47
C TYR A 42 7.06 -8.66 -4.87
N ASN A 43 8.17 -9.41 -4.97
CA ASN A 43 9.08 -9.33 -6.12
C ASN A 43 9.48 -10.67 -6.73
N TRP A 44 8.79 -11.79 -6.42
CA TRP A 44 9.18 -13.10 -6.98
C TRP A 44 9.12 -13.16 -8.52
N SER A 45 8.52 -12.16 -9.21
CA SER A 45 8.53 -12.03 -10.67
C SER A 45 9.31 -10.82 -11.22
N GLY A 46 9.90 -9.95 -10.40
CA GLY A 46 10.62 -8.77 -10.88
C GLY A 46 9.77 -7.58 -11.36
N GLU A 47 8.44 -7.65 -11.25
CA GLU A 47 7.51 -6.70 -11.91
C GLU A 47 6.51 -6.00 -10.96
N GLY A 48 6.46 -6.36 -9.67
CA GLY A 48 5.46 -5.84 -8.73
C GLY A 48 5.88 -4.52 -8.06
N THR A 49 5.03 -3.49 -8.14
CA THR A 49 5.22 -2.19 -7.47
C THR A 49 4.22 -1.97 -6.34
N ALA A 50 4.47 -1.00 -5.46
CA ALA A 50 3.49 -0.59 -4.44
C ALA A 50 2.14 -0.15 -5.07
N ALA A 51 2.13 0.33 -6.32
CA ALA A 51 0.92 0.67 -7.04
C ALA A 51 -0.01 -0.54 -7.26
N ASP A 52 0.55 -1.73 -7.41
CA ASP A 52 -0.21 -2.95 -7.63
C ASP A 52 -0.96 -3.41 -6.38
N VAL A 53 -0.38 -3.17 -5.19
CA VAL A 53 -1.09 -3.32 -3.90
C VAL A 53 -2.32 -2.44 -3.88
N TRP A 54 -2.15 -1.15 -4.17
CA TRP A 54 -3.25 -0.18 -4.12
C TRP A 54 -4.34 -0.48 -5.15
N LYS A 55 -3.94 -1.00 -6.31
CA LYS A 55 -4.86 -1.47 -7.35
C LYS A 55 -5.68 -2.68 -6.89
N ALA A 56 -5.05 -3.68 -6.27
CA ALA A 56 -5.74 -4.84 -5.72
C ALA A 56 -6.72 -4.44 -4.60
N LEU A 57 -6.29 -3.58 -3.66
CA LEU A 57 -7.14 -3.03 -2.60
C LEU A 57 -8.24 -2.12 -3.15
N GLY A 58 -8.09 -1.62 -4.38
CA GLY A 58 -9.10 -0.85 -5.09
C GLY A 58 -10.47 -1.53 -5.16
N LEU A 59 -10.51 -2.86 -5.11
CA LEU A 59 -11.74 -3.65 -5.03
C LEU A 59 -12.55 -3.42 -3.75
N ARG A 60 -11.95 -2.78 -2.73
CA ARG A 60 -12.52 -2.53 -1.40
C ARG A 60 -12.52 -1.07 -1.00
N ARG A 61 -12.42 -0.15 -1.96
CA ARG A 61 -12.50 1.32 -1.74
C ARG A 61 -13.68 1.78 -0.88
N GLU A 62 -14.80 1.06 -0.95
CA GLU A 62 -16.06 1.37 -0.26
C GLU A 62 -16.21 0.68 1.10
N THR A 63 -15.24 -0.13 1.53
CA THR A 63 -15.30 -0.86 2.81
C THR A 63 -14.05 -0.67 3.67
N LEU A 64 -12.90 -0.40 3.06
CA LEU A 64 -11.63 -0.29 3.75
C LEU A 64 -11.57 1.01 4.55
N ARG A 65 -11.29 0.89 5.86
CA ARG A 65 -11.28 1.98 6.85
C ARG A 65 -9.91 2.25 7.42
N GLU A 66 -9.06 1.23 7.48
CA GLU A 66 -7.70 1.33 8.00
C GLU A 66 -6.70 0.69 7.04
N VAL A 67 -5.65 1.44 6.71
CA VAL A 67 -4.46 0.96 6.00
C VAL A 67 -3.25 1.16 6.92
N ARG A 68 -2.44 0.11 7.06
CA ARG A 68 -1.13 0.15 7.71
C ARG A 68 -0.06 -0.22 6.71
N VAL A 69 0.97 0.62 6.58
CA VAL A 69 2.13 0.34 5.74
C VAL A 69 3.38 0.61 6.53
N ASP A 70 4.28 -0.37 6.55
CA ASP A 70 5.64 -0.18 7.02
C ASP A 70 6.63 -0.47 5.89
N ILE A 71 7.78 0.20 5.89
CA ILE A 71 8.88 -0.05 4.94
C ILE A 71 10.11 -0.35 5.79
N LEU A 72 10.75 -1.49 5.55
CA LEU A 72 11.81 -1.97 6.43
C LEU A 72 13.20 -1.38 6.13
N ARG A 73 13.47 -0.93 4.90
CA ARG A 73 14.82 -0.49 4.52
C ARG A 73 14.81 0.79 3.70
N GLU A 74 15.82 1.63 3.90
CA GLU A 74 15.93 2.96 3.30
C GLU A 74 16.32 2.90 1.81
N GLU A 75 17.07 1.87 1.41
CA GLU A 75 17.47 1.65 0.01
C GLU A 75 16.27 1.32 -0.90
N GLU A 76 15.09 1.16 -0.31
CA GLU A 76 13.84 0.71 -0.93
C GLU A 76 12.84 1.85 -1.15
N LEU A 77 13.18 3.07 -0.73
CA LEU A 77 12.32 4.26 -0.76
C LEU A 77 11.92 4.68 -2.19
N GLU A 78 12.81 4.54 -3.17
CA GLU A 78 12.54 4.86 -4.59
C GLU A 78 11.45 3.95 -5.19
N VAL A 79 11.37 2.70 -4.75
CA VAL A 79 10.33 1.73 -5.17
C VAL A 79 8.99 2.04 -4.47
N GLY A 80 9.04 2.63 -3.27
CA GLY A 80 7.88 3.05 -2.48
C GLY A 80 7.18 4.33 -2.99
N LYS A 81 7.77 5.08 -3.94
CA LYS A 81 7.20 6.33 -4.48
C LYS A 81 5.90 6.13 -5.27
N LEU A 82 5.50 4.90 -5.58
CA LEU A 82 4.45 4.63 -6.55
C LEU A 82 3.12 4.25 -5.89
N GLY A 83 2.14 5.16 -5.98
CA GLY A 83 0.72 4.81 -5.90
C GLY A 83 -0.03 5.30 -4.66
N TRP A 84 0.57 6.07 -3.76
CA TRP A 84 -0.13 6.72 -2.64
C TRP A 84 -1.36 7.51 -3.08
N TRP A 85 -1.33 8.11 -4.27
CA TRP A 85 -2.47 8.80 -4.87
C TRP A 85 -3.67 7.90 -5.15
N SER A 86 -3.46 6.60 -5.33
CA SER A 86 -4.56 5.65 -5.49
C SER A 86 -5.44 5.57 -4.24
N LEU A 87 -4.92 5.98 -3.07
CA LEU A 87 -5.68 6.06 -1.82
C LEU A 87 -6.76 7.16 -1.85
N GLU A 88 -6.66 8.18 -2.71
CA GLU A 88 -7.70 9.22 -2.85
C GLU A 88 -9.07 8.62 -3.21
N GLY A 89 -9.07 7.46 -3.87
CA GLY A 89 -10.30 6.74 -4.22
C GLY A 89 -10.96 5.99 -3.07
N PHE A 90 -10.35 5.92 -1.88
CA PHE A 90 -10.82 5.12 -0.75
C PHE A 90 -11.69 5.99 0.17
N ARG A 91 -12.99 6.06 -0.15
CA ARG A 91 -13.93 7.02 0.46
C ARG A 91 -14.19 6.80 1.95
N LYS A 92 -13.96 5.59 2.46
CA LYS A 92 -14.14 5.24 3.87
C LYS A 92 -12.83 5.12 4.65
N LEU A 93 -11.70 5.45 4.03
CA LEU A 93 -10.41 5.40 4.72
C LEU A 93 -10.38 6.49 5.80
N GLU A 94 -10.39 6.06 7.06
CA GLU A 94 -10.38 6.92 8.24
C GLU A 94 -8.98 6.96 8.87
N VAL A 95 -8.21 5.88 8.72
CA VAL A 95 -6.92 5.69 9.37
C VAL A 95 -5.88 5.26 8.33
N LEU A 96 -4.82 6.05 8.20
CA LEU A 96 -3.60 5.68 7.50
C LEU A 96 -2.45 5.68 8.51
N LYS A 97 -1.96 4.49 8.86
CA LYS A 97 -0.77 4.32 9.71
C LYS A 97 0.42 4.02 8.81
N VAL A 98 1.48 4.79 8.96
CA VAL A 98 2.72 4.63 8.21
C VAL A 98 3.90 4.55 9.17
N GLY A 99 4.82 3.62 8.94
CA GLY A 99 6.11 3.57 9.62
C GLY A 99 6.97 4.80 9.29
N GLU A 100 8.09 4.97 9.99
CA GLU A 100 8.96 6.16 9.86
C GLU A 100 9.43 6.37 8.42
N LEU A 101 9.94 5.32 7.78
CA LEU A 101 10.39 5.36 6.38
C LEU A 101 9.23 5.58 5.41
N ALA A 102 8.09 4.92 5.62
CA ALA A 102 6.89 5.11 4.81
C ALA A 102 6.35 6.57 4.89
N LEU A 103 6.48 7.20 6.05
CA LEU A 103 6.12 8.60 6.26
C LEU A 103 7.02 9.56 5.48
N GLU A 104 8.32 9.26 5.37
CA GLU A 104 9.26 10.06 4.57
C GLU A 104 8.90 10.01 3.08
N VAL A 105 8.65 8.81 2.54
CA VAL A 105 8.18 8.64 1.14
C VAL A 105 6.89 9.41 0.90
N LEU A 106 5.92 9.31 1.81
CA LEU A 106 4.64 10.01 1.68
C LEU A 106 4.83 11.54 1.65
N ARG A 107 5.74 12.07 2.48
CA ARG A 107 6.08 13.51 2.49
C ARG A 107 6.74 13.96 1.20
N GLU A 108 7.64 13.15 0.63
CA GLU A 108 8.28 13.45 -0.65
C GLU A 108 7.27 13.48 -1.79
N ALA A 109 6.43 12.44 -1.89
CA ALA A 109 5.34 12.38 -2.86
C ALA A 109 4.45 13.62 -2.76
N TRP A 110 4.08 14.02 -1.53
CA TRP A 110 3.31 15.24 -1.30
C TRP A 110 3.98 16.51 -1.80
N ARG A 111 5.28 16.69 -1.53
CA ARG A 111 6.04 17.85 -2.01
C ARG A 111 6.12 17.90 -3.52
N GLU A 112 6.37 16.76 -4.17
CA GLU A 112 6.40 16.68 -5.64
C GLU A 112 5.07 17.07 -6.25
N ARG A 113 3.96 16.57 -5.71
CA ARG A 113 2.62 16.97 -6.18
C ARG A 113 2.33 18.45 -5.95
N GLY A 114 2.70 18.98 -4.78
CA GLY A 114 2.56 20.41 -4.49
C GLY A 114 3.27 21.29 -5.52
N ARG A 115 4.47 20.88 -5.98
CA ARG A 115 5.20 21.57 -7.06
C ARG A 115 4.47 21.46 -8.40
N VAL A 116 3.96 20.27 -8.74
CA VAL A 116 3.21 20.04 -10.00
C VAL A 116 1.91 20.85 -10.04
N GLU A 117 1.22 20.97 -8.90
CA GLU A 117 -0.05 21.70 -8.79
C GLU A 117 0.14 23.21 -8.53
N GLY A 118 1.38 23.70 -8.42
CA GLY A 118 1.67 25.11 -8.13
C GLY A 118 1.23 25.57 -6.74
N ARG A 119 1.17 24.65 -5.77
CA ARG A 119 0.72 24.89 -4.39
C ARG A 119 1.87 25.09 -3.39
N VAL A 120 3.12 24.93 -3.84
CA VAL A 120 4.36 25.08 -3.05
C VAL A 120 5.41 25.80 -3.87
#